data_AF-A0A268ETP7-F1
#
_entry.id   AF-A0A268ETP7-F1
#
_cell.length_a   1.000
_cell.length_b   1.000
_cell.length_c   1.000
_cell.angle_alpha   90.00
_cell.angle_beta   90.00
_cell.angle_gamma   90.00
#
_symmetry.space_group_name_H-M   'P 1'
#
loop_
_entity.id
_entity.type
_entity.pdbx_description
1 polymer ?
#
loop_
_entity_poly.entity_id
_entity_poly.type
_entity_poly.pdbx_seq_one_letter_code
_entity_poly.pdbx_strand_id
1 'polypeptide(L)' 'MYTDVMLQRIEDARQLLYQMEQQYGLRHPRVLKQSMELDELLNRYYRSTYRKNVKPIA' A
#
# COMPACT_ATOMS: atom_id res chain seq x y z
N MET A 1 9.49 -5.59 14.19
CA MET A 1 8.22 -5.42 14.93
C MET A 1 7.35 -4.25 14.47
N TYR A 2 7.85 -3.08 14.07
CA TYR A 2 6.96 -2.04 13.47
C TYR A 2 6.62 -2.31 11.99
N THR A 3 7.45 -3.12 11.31
CA THR A 3 7.29 -3.52 9.91
C THR A 3 6.18 -4.54 9.70
N ASP A 4 5.99 -5.46 10.65
CA ASP A 4 5.08 -6.61 10.49
C ASP A 4 3.62 -6.18 10.47
N VAL A 5 3.24 -5.23 11.33
CA VAL A 5 1.87 -4.65 11.34
C VAL A 5 1.60 -3.82 10.09
N MET A 6 2.60 -3.11 9.56
CA MET A 6 2.45 -2.35 8.31
C MET A 6 2.34 -3.27 7.09
N LEU A 7 3.14 -4.33 7.04
CA LEU A 7 3.08 -5.35 6.00
C LEU A 7 1.72 -6.05 5.99
N GLN A 8 1.18 -6.38 7.17
CA GLN A 8 -0.15 -6.98 7.28
C GLN A 8 -1.24 -6.04 6.73
N ARG A 9 -1.19 -4.74 7.07
CA ARG A 9 -2.14 -3.75 6.52
C ARG A 9 -2.04 -3.59 5.01
N ILE A 10 -0.84 -3.68 4.45
CA ILE A 10 -0.62 -3.66 2.99
C ILE A 10 -1.25 -4.91 2.35
N GLU A 11 -1.03 -6.09 2.95
CA GLU A 11 -1.59 -7.34 2.46
C GLU A 11 -3.12 -7.34 2.51
N ASP A 12 -3.70 -6.90 3.62
CA ASP A 12 -5.16 -6.78 3.77
C ASP A 12 -5.75 -5.82 2.72
N ALA A 13 -5.12 -4.66 2.51
CA ALA A 13 -5.55 -3.70 1.50
C ALA A 13 -5.38 -4.25 0.07
N ARG A 14 -4.36 -5.08 -0.20
CA ARG A 14 -4.16 -5.75 -1.49
C ARG A 14 -5.26 -6.78 -1.76
N GLN A 15 -5.61 -7.58 -0.77
CA GLN A 15 -6.69 -8.57 -0.89
C GLN A 15 -8.03 -7.89 -1.13
N LEU A 16 -8.33 -6.81 -0.41
CA LEU A 16 -9.55 -6.04 -0.60
C LEU A 16 -9.61 -5.44 -2.02
N LEU A 17 -8.52 -4.87 -2.52
CA LEU A 17 -8.47 -4.33 -3.88
C LEU A 17 -8.76 -5.41 -4.93
N TYR A 18 -8.15 -6.60 -4.79
CA TYR A 18 -8.40 -7.73 -5.68
C TYR A 18 -9.87 -8.17 -5.66
N GLN A 19 -10.48 -8.31 -4.47
CA GLN A 19 -11.89 -8.65 -4.36
C GLN A 19 -12.80 -7.59 -5.01
N MET A 20 -12.51 -6.31 -4.80
CA MET A 20 -13.27 -5.22 -5.39
C MET A 20 -13.10 -5.14 -6.90
N GLU A 21 -11.91 -5.42 -7.42
CA GLU A 21 -11.65 -5.51 -8.85
C GLU A 21 -12.49 -6.62 -9.49
N GLN A 22 -12.53 -7.82 -8.88
CA GLN A 22 -13.36 -8.92 -9.37
C GLN A 22 -14.86 -8.59 -9.32
N GLN A 23 -15.30 -7.85 -8.30
CA GLN A 23 -16.72 -7.52 -8.12
C GLN A 23 -17.22 -6.38 -9.01
N TYR A 24 -16.43 -5.30 -9.15
CA TYR A 24 -16.88 -4.05 -9.78
C TYR A 24 -16.12 -3.69 -11.06
N GLY A 25 -14.97 -4.33 -11.31
CA GLY A 25 -14.06 -4.00 -12.39
C GLY A 25 -13.07 -2.87 -12.06
N LEU A 26 -11.94 -2.86 -12.76
CA LEU A 26 -10.80 -1.97 -12.54
C LEU A 26 -11.13 -0.46 -12.54
N ARG A 27 -12.12 -0.04 -13.32
CA ARG A 27 -12.47 1.39 -13.49
C ARG A 27 -13.51 1.90 -12.50
N HIS A 28 -13.98 1.06 -11.59
CA HIS A 28 -15.00 1.47 -10.64
C HIS A 28 -14.41 2.50 -9.64
N PRO A 29 -15.09 3.62 -9.34
CA PRO A 29 -14.55 4.66 -8.47
C PRO A 29 -14.09 4.16 -7.09
N ARG A 30 -14.76 3.13 -6.55
CA ARG A 30 -14.36 2.52 -5.28
C ARG A 30 -13.06 1.70 -5.39
N VAL A 31 -12.85 1.01 -6.51
CA VAL A 31 -11.61 0.25 -6.79
C VAL A 31 -10.44 1.22 -6.95
N LEU A 32 -10.64 2.31 -7.67
CA LEU A 32 -9.63 3.36 -7.82
C LEU A 32 -9.26 4.00 -6.48
N LYS A 33 -10.26 4.32 -5.64
CA LYS A 33 -10.01 4.84 -4.30
C LYS A 33 -9.24 3.85 -3.44
N GLN A 34 -9.62 2.57 -3.45
CA GLN A 34 -8.91 1.52 -2.70
C GLN A 34 -7.46 1.36 -3.17
N SER A 35 -7.19 1.50 -4.48
CA SER A 35 -5.83 1.48 -5.02
C SER A 35 -5.00 2.63 -4.46
N MET A 36 -5.55 3.84 -4.39
CA MET A 36 -4.87 4.99 -3.82
C MET A 36 -4.52 4.79 -2.34
N GLU A 37 -5.40 4.15 -1.58
CA GLU A 37 -5.15 3.82 -0.16
C GLU A 37 -4.02 2.78 -0.02
N LEU A 38 -3.99 1.76 -0.86
CA LEU A 38 -2.90 0.78 -0.92
C LEU A 38 -1.56 1.44 -1.28
N ASP A 39 -1.56 2.33 -2.28
CA ASP A 39 -0.37 3.08 -2.70
C ASP A 39 0.16 3.98 -1.58
N GLU A 40 -0.72 4.61 -0.80
CA GLU A 40 -0.31 5.42 0.35
C GLU A 40 0.34 4.57 1.45
N LEU A 41 -0.21 3.38 1.73
CA LEU A 41 0.37 2.44 2.69
C LEU A 41 1.75 1.95 2.25
N LEU A 42 1.90 1.59 0.97
CA LEU A 42 3.18 1.21 0.39
C LEU A 42 4.19 2.35 0.47
N ASN A 43 3.80 3.58 0.11
CA ASN A 43 4.66 4.75 0.19
C ASN A 43 5.12 5.06 1.62
N ARG A 44 4.25 4.91 2.62
CA ARG A 44 4.61 5.06 4.03
C ARG A 44 5.59 3.97 4.47
N TYR A 45 5.36 2.72 4.07
CA TYR A 45 6.27 1.61 4.34
C TYR A 45 7.64 1.83 3.70
N TYR A 46 7.68 2.16 2.40
CA TYR A 46 8.92 2.50 1.71
C TYR A 46 9.61 3.70 2.34
N ARG A 47 8.92 4.80 2.65
CA ARG A 47 9.56 5.95 3.32
C ARG A 47 10.14 5.59 4.68
N SER A 48 9.48 4.72 5.44
CA SER A 48 9.97 4.26 6.75
C SER A 48 11.17 3.32 6.66
N THR A 49 11.29 2.55 5.57
CA THR A 49 12.36 1.58 5.34
C THR A 49 13.53 2.20 4.56
N TYR A 50 13.27 2.98 3.52
CA TYR A 50 14.26 3.73 2.75
C TYR A 50 14.96 4.80 3.58
N ARG A 51 14.28 5.50 4.51
CA ARG A 51 14.96 6.46 5.42
C ARG A 51 16.04 5.84 6.30
N LYS A 52 16.03 4.52 6.52
CA LYS A 52 17.12 3.82 7.21
C LYS A 52 18.32 3.52 6.30
N ASN A 53 18.16 3.62 4.99
CA ASN A 53 19.15 3.25 3.96
C ASN A 53 19.66 4.44 3.14
N VAL A 54 19.19 5.67 3.37
CA VAL A 54 19.76 6.87 2.71
C VAL A 54 20.97 7.33 3.53
N LYS A 55 22.20 6.99 3.08
CA LYS A 55 23.35 7.86 3.37
C LYS A 55 23.08 9.21 2.71
N PRO A 56 23.27 10.34 3.40
CA PRO A 56 23.09 11.64 2.80
C PRO A 56 24.03 11.72 1.60
N ILE A 57 23.46 11.94 0.42
CA ILE A 57 24.25 12.32 -0.75
C ILE A 57 24.49 13.81 -0.57
N ALA A 58 25.74 14.13 -0.22
CA ALA A 58 26.25 15.49 -0.10
C ALA A 58 26.26 16.21 -1.45
#